data_AF-A0A969XYD1-F1
#
_entry.id   AF-A0A969XYD1-F1
#
_cell.length_a   1.000
_cell.length_b   1.000
_cell.length_c   1.000
_cell.angle_alpha   90.00
_cell.angle_beta   90.00
_cell.angle_gamma   90.00
#
_symmetry.space_group_name_H-M   'P 1'
#
loop_
_entity.id
_entity.type
_entity.pdbx_description
1 polymer ?
#
loop_
_entity_poly.entity_id
_entity_poly.type
_entity_poly.pdbx_seq_one_letter_code
_entity_poly.pdbx_strand_id
1 'polypeptide(L)'
;MTDADRPRRFRLAPWPILLLAFVFVFGAAMTLWGPVNLLAWRGGTFPDPDPERPVYQQKIVEIGRVQYEDQPDGSRYFTRGDDEAGPSESTVAPKEGDDPLLDDASPDPEGPWDAAFASWVLNEAGLPVRAEKPGESDAWLIADTLELAGAMADRGAYIDADDDPEFSPQIGDLIFYDYPGPFGHHVNIVVAVQGDVVTVGGDELGGVGLASMSLRNRGGIMGWGATGRLEDPLAAKQSAGAGLEGEPGPDGLPEDADPDPELGPRPAVTPEDAPR
;
A
#
# COMPACT_ATOMS: atom_id res chain seq x y z
N MET A 1 -59.23 39.16 -55.30
CA MET A 1 -59.02 39.02 -53.85
C MET A 1 -57.86 38.06 -53.68
N THR A 2 -56.73 38.59 -53.23
CA THR A 2 -55.40 37.97 -53.11
C THR A 2 -55.38 36.87 -52.05
N ASP A 3 -55.03 35.65 -52.45
CA ASP A 3 -54.65 34.57 -51.55
C ASP A 3 -53.15 34.74 -51.22
N ALA A 4 -52.85 34.94 -49.94
CA ALA A 4 -51.52 35.28 -49.46
C ALA A 4 -50.80 34.01 -49.04
N ASP A 5 -49.89 33.54 -49.89
CA ASP A 5 -49.00 32.42 -49.61
C ASP A 5 -48.03 32.81 -48.48
N ARG A 6 -48.22 32.25 -47.28
CA ARG A 6 -47.34 32.48 -46.13
C ARG A 6 -46.16 31.51 -46.19
N PRO A 7 -44.89 31.97 -46.26
CA PRO A 7 -43.76 31.07 -46.21
C PRO A 7 -43.67 30.42 -44.81
N ARG A 8 -43.80 29.09 -44.76
CA ARG A 8 -43.51 28.29 -43.56
C ARG A 8 -42.02 28.43 -43.26
N ARG A 9 -41.70 29.28 -42.29
CA ARG A 9 -40.36 29.44 -41.74
C ARG A 9 -39.99 28.13 -41.03
N PHE A 10 -39.21 27.28 -41.70
CA PHE A 10 -38.62 26.11 -41.07
C PHE A 10 -37.64 26.60 -40.00
N ARG A 11 -38.11 26.70 -38.75
CA ARG A 11 -37.23 26.90 -37.60
C ARG A 11 -36.47 25.58 -37.44
N LEU A 12 -35.30 25.49 -38.07
CA LEU A 12 -34.31 24.48 -37.72
C LEU A 12 -34.12 24.55 -36.21
N ALA A 13 -34.52 23.51 -35.50
CA ALA A 13 -34.35 23.44 -34.06
C ALA A 13 -32.86 23.65 -33.74
N PRO A 14 -32.49 24.36 -32.66
CA PRO A 14 -31.11 24.72 -32.34
C PRO A 14 -30.27 23.52 -31.86
N TRP A 15 -30.61 22.30 -32.30
CA TRP A 15 -29.88 21.07 -32.06
C TRP A 15 -28.37 21.18 -32.29
N PRO A 16 -27.86 21.81 -33.39
CA PRO A 16 -26.42 21.93 -33.56
C PRO A 16 -25.77 22.81 -32.49
N ILE A 17 -26.48 23.84 -31.99
CA ILE A 17 -25.98 24.74 -30.93
C ILE A 17 -26.00 24.02 -29.58
N LEU A 18 -27.05 23.27 -29.28
CA LEU A 18 -27.15 22.49 -28.04
C LEU A 18 -26.11 21.36 -28.01
N LEU A 19 -25.85 20.70 -29.14
CA LEU A 19 -24.80 19.70 -29.26
C LEU A 19 -23.41 20.33 -29.05
N LEU A 20 -23.13 21.49 -29.67
CA LEU A 20 -21.88 22.21 -29.48
C LEU A 20 -21.69 22.65 -28.02
N ALA A 21 -22.73 23.19 -27.39
CA ALA A 21 -22.71 23.57 -25.98
C ALA A 21 -22.48 22.35 -25.07
N PHE A 22 -23.12 21.21 -25.35
CA PHE A 22 -22.88 19.96 -24.64
C PHE A 22 -21.43 19.51 -24.81
N VAL A 23 -20.88 19.47 -26.03
CA VAL A 23 -19.48 19.08 -26.27
C VAL A 23 -18.51 20.01 -25.53
N PHE A 24 -18.78 21.32 -25.50
CA PHE A 24 -17.91 22.28 -24.84
C PHE A 24 -17.99 22.19 -23.31
N VAL A 25 -19.19 22.07 -22.75
CA VAL A 25 -19.40 21.89 -21.30
C VAL A 25 -18.89 20.53 -20.84
N PHE A 26 -19.14 19.47 -21.61
CA PHE A 26 -18.62 18.14 -21.35
C PHE A 26 -17.11 18.09 -21.49
N GLY A 27 -16.52 18.75 -22.50
CA GLY A 27 -15.07 18.89 -22.66
C GLY A 27 -14.43 19.69 -21.52
N ALA A 28 -15.03 20.81 -21.13
CA ALA A 28 -14.57 21.61 -19.99
C ALA A 28 -14.71 20.84 -18.67
N ALA A 29 -15.83 20.15 -18.46
CA ALA A 29 -16.03 19.26 -17.32
C ALA A 29 -15.02 18.11 -17.35
N MET A 30 -14.74 17.51 -18.51
CA MET A 30 -13.72 16.48 -18.66
C MET A 30 -12.29 17.00 -18.46
N THR A 31 -12.06 18.30 -18.58
CA THR A 31 -10.75 18.92 -18.33
C THR A 31 -10.60 19.34 -16.87
N LEU A 32 -11.67 19.85 -16.25
CA LEU A 32 -11.68 20.29 -14.85
C LEU A 32 -11.87 19.13 -13.86
N TRP A 33 -12.75 18.19 -14.19
CA TRP A 33 -13.19 17.05 -13.38
C TRP A 33 -12.95 15.70 -14.08
N GLY A 34 -12.67 15.72 -15.38
CA GLY A 34 -12.48 14.47 -16.08
C GLY A 34 -11.15 13.84 -15.76
N PRO A 35 -11.07 12.55 -16.06
CA PRO A 35 -10.03 11.73 -15.53
C PRO A 35 -8.86 11.76 -16.50
N VAL A 36 -8.19 12.91 -16.58
CA VAL A 36 -6.88 13.03 -17.25
C VAL A 36 -5.81 12.10 -16.64
N ASN A 37 -6.18 11.29 -15.65
CA ASN A 37 -5.40 10.21 -15.06
C ASN A 37 -6.08 8.81 -15.02
N LEU A 38 -7.34 8.60 -15.42
CA LEU A 38 -7.92 7.22 -15.54
C LEU A 38 -7.48 6.52 -16.83
N LEU A 39 -7.03 7.29 -17.83
CA LEU A 39 -6.47 6.80 -19.09
C LEU A 39 -4.94 6.92 -19.14
N ALA A 40 -4.29 7.23 -18.01
CA ALA A 40 -2.83 7.19 -17.90
C ALA A 40 -2.38 5.73 -18.05
N TRP A 41 -2.22 5.33 -19.30
CA TRP A 41 -1.60 4.09 -19.79
C TRP A 41 -1.78 2.90 -18.83
N ARG A 42 -2.98 2.31 -18.86
CA ARG A 42 -3.18 0.95 -18.34
C ARG A 42 -2.68 -0.05 -19.39
N GLY A 43 -1.67 -0.83 -19.03
CA GLY A 43 -0.99 -1.76 -19.94
C GLY A 43 0.39 -1.28 -20.39
N GLY A 44 1.32 -2.21 -20.49
CA GLY A 44 2.72 -1.96 -20.80
C GLY A 44 3.53 -3.24 -20.64
N THR A 45 4.82 -3.17 -20.96
CA THR A 45 5.74 -4.26 -20.63
C THR A 45 6.03 -4.20 -19.13
N PHE A 46 5.77 -5.28 -18.43
CA PHE A 46 6.10 -5.38 -17.01
C PHE A 46 7.63 -5.26 -16.84
N PRO A 47 8.13 -4.44 -15.91
CA PRO A 47 9.57 -4.25 -15.73
C PRO A 47 10.26 -5.53 -15.24
N ASP A 48 11.46 -5.79 -15.76
CA ASP A 48 12.30 -6.87 -15.23
C ASP A 48 12.80 -6.52 -13.82
N PRO A 49 12.93 -7.51 -12.90
CA PRO A 49 13.56 -7.30 -11.61
C PRO A 49 15.01 -6.80 -11.76
N ASP A 50 15.32 -5.70 -11.09
CA ASP A 50 16.67 -5.14 -11.04
C ASP A 50 17.54 -5.96 -10.05
N PRO A 51 18.58 -6.67 -10.52
CA PRO A 51 19.38 -7.56 -9.68
C PRO A 51 20.21 -6.82 -8.62
N GLU A 52 20.37 -5.50 -8.73
CA GLU A 52 21.08 -4.68 -7.74
C GLU A 52 20.18 -4.29 -6.55
N ARG A 53 18.88 -4.55 -6.62
CA ARG A 53 17.92 -4.22 -5.56
C ARG A 53 17.91 -5.26 -4.43
N PRO A 54 17.43 -4.91 -3.22
CA PRO A 54 17.17 -5.88 -2.17
C PRO A 54 16.29 -7.05 -2.64
N VAL A 55 16.52 -8.24 -2.07
CA VAL A 55 15.86 -9.49 -2.50
C VAL A 55 14.33 -9.39 -2.42
N TYR A 56 13.78 -8.71 -1.41
CA TYR A 56 12.33 -8.56 -1.28
C TYR A 56 11.74 -7.72 -2.43
N GLN A 57 12.43 -6.66 -2.87
CA GLN A 57 11.97 -5.82 -3.98
C GLN A 57 11.97 -6.62 -5.28
N GLN A 58 13.02 -7.41 -5.51
CA GLN A 58 13.08 -8.31 -6.66
C GLN A 58 11.92 -9.32 -6.65
N LYS A 59 11.62 -9.91 -5.48
CA LYS A 59 10.47 -10.82 -5.32
C LYS A 59 9.14 -10.12 -5.60
N ILE A 60 8.92 -8.92 -5.06
CA ILE A 60 7.69 -8.17 -5.28
C ILE A 60 7.46 -7.92 -6.78
N VAL A 61 8.49 -7.47 -7.50
CA VAL A 61 8.42 -7.24 -8.95
C VAL A 61 8.12 -8.55 -9.68
N GLU A 62 8.83 -9.64 -9.36
CA GLU A 62 8.64 -10.93 -10.00
C GLU A 62 7.25 -11.53 -9.73
N ILE A 63 6.76 -11.47 -8.50
CA ILE A 63 5.40 -11.90 -8.13
C ILE A 63 4.39 -11.08 -8.90
N GLY A 64 4.51 -9.75 -8.88
CA GLY A 64 3.63 -8.85 -9.62
C GLY A 64 3.61 -9.16 -11.11
N ARG A 65 4.77 -9.48 -11.71
CA ARG A 65 4.90 -9.86 -13.12
C ARG A 65 4.11 -11.12 -13.44
N VAL A 66 4.28 -12.17 -12.64
CA VAL A 66 3.54 -13.43 -12.79
C VAL A 66 2.04 -13.20 -12.64
N GLN A 67 1.60 -12.46 -11.62
CA GLN A 67 0.17 -12.17 -11.45
C GLN A 67 -0.41 -11.33 -12.60
N TYR A 68 0.35 -10.38 -13.13
CA TYR A 68 -0.03 -9.59 -14.30
C TYR A 68 -0.09 -10.42 -15.59
N GLU A 69 0.79 -11.41 -15.76
CA GLU A 69 0.76 -12.29 -16.94
C GLU A 69 -0.37 -13.32 -16.86
N ASP A 70 -0.61 -13.90 -15.69
CA ASP A 70 -1.59 -14.97 -15.48
C ASP A 70 -3.03 -14.45 -15.35
N GLN A 71 -3.21 -13.21 -14.89
CA GLN A 71 -4.52 -12.58 -14.64
C GLN A 71 -5.48 -13.50 -13.84
N PRO A 72 -5.10 -13.95 -12.63
CA PRO A 72 -5.96 -14.80 -11.83
C PRO A 72 -7.17 -14.02 -11.31
N ASP A 73 -8.20 -14.76 -10.92
CA ASP A 73 -9.39 -14.20 -10.27
C ASP A 73 -9.05 -13.57 -8.91
N GLY A 74 -9.74 -12.48 -8.56
CA GLY A 74 -9.54 -11.75 -7.30
C GLY A 74 -9.69 -12.64 -6.06
N SER A 75 -10.51 -13.69 -6.13
CA SER A 75 -10.69 -14.64 -5.03
C SER A 75 -9.38 -15.33 -4.59
N ARG A 76 -8.37 -15.40 -5.48
CA ARG A 76 -7.04 -15.97 -5.20
C ARG A 76 -6.35 -15.29 -4.03
N TYR A 77 -6.47 -13.96 -3.93
CA TYR A 77 -5.67 -13.15 -3.00
C TYR A 77 -6.13 -13.22 -1.56
N PHE A 78 -7.25 -13.91 -1.31
CA PHE A 78 -7.76 -14.19 0.03
C PHE A 78 -7.25 -15.51 0.61
N THR A 79 -6.37 -16.21 -0.11
CA THR A 79 -5.86 -17.53 0.29
C THR A 79 -4.34 -17.60 0.17
N ARG A 80 -3.72 -18.46 0.97
CA ARG A 80 -2.28 -18.73 0.90
C ARG A 80 -1.98 -19.62 -0.32
N GLY A 81 -0.79 -19.46 -0.90
CA GLY A 81 -0.36 -20.22 -2.09
C GLY A 81 0.25 -21.59 -1.76
N ASP A 82 -0.47 -22.48 -1.08
CA ASP A 82 -0.02 -23.86 -0.87
C ASP A 82 -0.26 -24.75 -2.11
N ASP A 83 0.74 -24.75 -3.01
CA ASP A 83 1.12 -25.76 -4.02
C ASP A 83 0.08 -26.41 -4.96
N GLU A 84 -1.20 -26.08 -4.89
CA GLU A 84 -2.20 -26.43 -5.90
C GLU A 84 -2.89 -25.13 -6.33
N ALA A 85 -2.48 -24.59 -7.48
CA ALA A 85 -3.23 -23.55 -8.17
C ALA A 85 -4.55 -24.13 -8.71
N GLY A 86 -5.50 -24.29 -7.79
CA GLY A 86 -6.92 -24.52 -7.98
C GLY A 86 -7.63 -23.83 -6.83
N PRO A 87 -8.94 -23.54 -6.93
CA PRO A 87 -9.62 -22.75 -5.92
C PRO A 87 -9.45 -23.45 -4.57
N SER A 88 -8.68 -22.83 -3.67
CA SER A 88 -8.90 -23.05 -2.25
C SER A 88 -10.30 -22.51 -2.05
N GLU A 89 -11.28 -23.42 -2.06
CA GLU A 89 -12.61 -23.13 -1.57
C GLU A 89 -12.40 -22.54 -0.20
N SER A 90 -12.59 -21.22 -0.09
CA SER A 90 -12.75 -20.57 1.19
C SER A 90 -13.73 -21.44 1.96
N THR A 91 -13.26 -22.08 3.03
CA THR A 91 -14.14 -22.83 3.94
C THR A 91 -15.04 -21.89 4.75
N VAL A 92 -14.95 -20.58 4.49
CA VAL A 92 -15.85 -19.56 5.00
C VAL A 92 -17.04 -19.50 4.06
N ALA A 93 -18.17 -20.07 4.51
CA ALA A 93 -19.44 -19.94 3.82
C ALA A 93 -19.76 -18.45 3.58
N PRO A 94 -20.25 -18.06 2.37
CA PRO A 94 -20.75 -16.72 2.14
C PRO A 94 -21.83 -16.41 3.16
N LYS A 95 -21.65 -15.34 3.93
CA LYS A 95 -22.68 -14.89 4.85
C LYS A 95 -23.78 -14.25 4.00
N GLU A 96 -24.85 -15.01 3.71
CA GLU A 96 -26.09 -14.43 3.18
C GLU A 96 -26.55 -13.35 4.16
N GLY A 97 -26.44 -12.10 3.73
CA GLY A 97 -26.79 -10.94 4.52
C GLY A 97 -28.28 -10.89 4.80
N ASP A 98 -28.61 -10.67 6.08
CA ASP A 98 -29.85 -10.01 6.53
C ASP A 98 -29.71 -9.64 8.02
N ASP A 99 -28.70 -8.83 8.38
CA ASP A 99 -28.75 -8.02 9.61
C ASP A 99 -27.84 -6.78 9.49
N PRO A 100 -28.33 -5.52 9.64
CA PRO A 100 -27.55 -4.31 9.35
C PRO A 100 -26.63 -3.88 10.50
N LEU A 101 -26.47 -4.71 11.53
CA LEU A 101 -25.73 -4.37 12.74
C LEU A 101 -24.99 -5.62 13.23
N LEU A 102 -23.70 -5.69 12.93
CA LEU A 102 -22.65 -6.58 13.45
C LEU A 102 -22.22 -7.74 12.51
N ASP A 103 -20.88 -7.83 12.33
CA ASP A 103 -20.05 -8.86 11.69
C ASP A 103 -19.83 -8.79 10.16
N ASP A 104 -18.89 -7.95 9.74
CA ASP A 104 -18.26 -7.91 8.40
C ASP A 104 -16.77 -8.32 8.40
N ALA A 105 -16.26 -8.91 9.49
CA ALA A 105 -14.83 -9.21 9.64
C ALA A 105 -14.28 -10.36 8.75
N SER A 106 -15.07 -10.88 7.80
CA SER A 106 -14.57 -11.82 6.78
C SER A 106 -14.45 -11.10 5.45
N PRO A 107 -13.30 -11.24 4.75
CA PRO A 107 -13.12 -10.58 3.47
C PRO A 107 -14.20 -11.00 2.47
N ASP A 108 -14.84 -10.02 1.84
CA ASP A 108 -15.80 -10.23 0.76
C ASP A 108 -15.02 -10.35 -0.57
N PRO A 109 -14.94 -11.55 -1.19
CA PRO A 109 -14.25 -11.73 -2.46
C PRO A 109 -14.99 -11.10 -3.65
N GLU A 110 -16.23 -10.64 -3.47
CA GLU A 110 -16.99 -9.89 -4.48
C GLU A 110 -16.76 -8.37 -4.38
N GLY A 111 -16.08 -7.91 -3.32
CA GLY A 111 -15.68 -6.52 -3.09
C GLY A 111 -14.36 -6.12 -3.76
N PRO A 112 -13.90 -4.87 -3.57
CA PRO A 112 -12.58 -4.46 -4.04
C PRO A 112 -11.50 -5.32 -3.37
N TRP A 113 -10.55 -5.81 -4.16
CA TRP A 113 -9.52 -6.75 -3.73
C TRP A 113 -8.10 -6.22 -3.93
N ASP A 114 -7.95 -4.92 -4.16
CA ASP A 114 -6.68 -4.20 -4.32
C ASP A 114 -5.79 -4.31 -3.08
N ALA A 115 -6.33 -4.11 -1.87
CA ALA A 115 -5.59 -4.27 -0.62
C ALA A 115 -5.26 -5.74 -0.32
N ALA A 116 -6.17 -6.67 -0.60
CA ALA A 116 -5.92 -8.10 -0.47
C ALA A 116 -4.76 -8.54 -1.38
N PHE A 117 -4.75 -8.07 -2.64
CA PHE A 117 -3.64 -8.26 -3.57
C PHE A 117 -2.32 -7.72 -3.00
N ALA A 118 -2.32 -6.46 -2.51
CA ALA A 118 -1.11 -5.86 -1.97
C ALA A 118 -0.58 -6.61 -0.74
N SER A 119 -1.47 -6.97 0.18
CA SER A 119 -1.15 -7.75 1.38
C SER A 119 -0.59 -9.13 1.02
N TRP A 120 -1.20 -9.82 0.06
CA TRP A 120 -0.76 -11.12 -0.45
C TRP A 120 0.63 -11.05 -1.08
N VAL A 121 0.88 -10.08 -1.97
CA VAL A 121 2.20 -9.92 -2.61
C VAL A 121 3.29 -9.65 -1.57
N LEU A 122 3.03 -8.79 -0.58
CA LEU A 122 3.98 -8.49 0.48
C LEU A 122 4.25 -9.72 1.36
N ASN A 123 3.22 -10.50 1.68
CA ASN A 123 3.37 -11.76 2.42
C ASN A 123 4.24 -12.78 1.65
N GLU A 124 3.97 -12.99 0.35
CA GLU A 124 4.75 -13.89 -0.52
C GLU A 124 6.21 -13.42 -0.72
N ALA A 125 6.43 -12.10 -0.70
CA ALA A 125 7.78 -11.53 -0.69
C ALA A 125 8.53 -11.73 0.65
N GLY A 126 7.85 -12.20 1.69
CA GLY A 126 8.40 -12.39 3.04
C GLY A 126 8.34 -11.13 3.91
N LEU A 127 7.49 -10.16 3.56
CA LEU A 127 7.28 -8.90 4.26
C LEU A 127 5.81 -8.72 4.69
N PRO A 128 5.23 -9.66 5.46
CA PRO A 128 3.85 -9.50 5.91
C PRO A 128 3.73 -8.22 6.76
N VAL A 129 2.75 -7.38 6.42
CA VAL A 129 2.50 -6.13 7.17
C VAL A 129 2.05 -6.47 8.59
N ARG A 130 1.15 -7.44 8.73
CA ARG A 130 0.65 -7.97 10.00
C ARG A 130 1.24 -9.35 10.27
N ALA A 131 1.64 -9.59 11.53
CA ALA A 131 2.13 -10.90 11.92
C ALA A 131 1.00 -11.94 11.96
N GLU A 132 1.32 -13.17 11.57
CA GLU A 132 0.45 -14.31 11.82
C GLU A 132 0.16 -14.47 13.31
N LYS A 133 -1.05 -14.93 13.62
CA LYS A 133 -1.46 -15.27 14.97
C LYS A 133 -1.65 -16.79 15.09
N PRO A 134 -1.15 -17.42 16.17
CA PRO A 134 -1.36 -18.84 16.38
C PRO A 134 -2.85 -19.20 16.40
N GLY A 135 -3.28 -20.10 15.51
CA GLY A 135 -4.68 -20.53 15.39
C GLY A 135 -5.54 -19.69 14.46
N GLU A 136 -4.99 -18.62 13.85
CA GLU A 136 -5.65 -17.79 12.85
C GLU A 136 -4.76 -17.72 11.60
N SER A 137 -4.91 -18.68 10.68
CA SER A 137 -4.06 -18.84 9.49
C SER A 137 -4.06 -17.64 8.54
N ASP A 138 -5.14 -16.84 8.57
CA ASP A 138 -5.34 -15.70 7.67
C ASP A 138 -5.18 -14.35 8.39
N ALA A 139 -4.71 -14.36 9.65
CA ALA A 139 -4.51 -13.14 10.43
C ALA A 139 -3.48 -12.18 9.83
N TRP A 140 -2.71 -12.61 8.83
CA TRP A 140 -1.77 -11.77 8.09
C TRP A 140 -2.44 -10.93 7.00
N LEU A 141 -3.60 -11.38 6.49
CA LEU A 141 -4.30 -10.76 5.36
C LEU A 141 -4.99 -9.47 5.80
N ILE A 142 -4.89 -8.45 4.95
CA ILE A 142 -5.60 -7.19 5.10
C ILE A 142 -6.29 -6.89 3.77
N ALA A 143 -7.61 -6.84 3.77
CA ALA A 143 -8.43 -6.69 2.56
C ALA A 143 -9.01 -5.28 2.37
N ASP A 144 -8.91 -4.43 3.39
CA ASP A 144 -9.34 -3.03 3.32
C ASP A 144 -8.12 -2.09 3.17
N THR A 145 -8.24 -1.11 2.27
CA THR A 145 -7.15 -0.18 1.93
C THR A 145 -6.78 0.75 3.08
N LEU A 146 -7.76 1.24 3.85
CA LEU A 146 -7.49 2.09 5.01
C LEU A 146 -6.92 1.28 6.17
N GLU A 147 -7.39 0.04 6.35
CA GLU A 147 -6.81 -0.89 7.32
C GLU A 147 -5.35 -1.21 6.99
N LEU A 148 -5.02 -1.38 5.71
CA LEU A 148 -3.65 -1.62 5.26
C LEU A 148 -2.76 -0.39 5.52
N ALA A 149 -3.25 0.82 5.22
CA ALA A 149 -2.55 2.06 5.54
C ALA A 149 -2.31 2.20 7.05
N GLY A 150 -3.32 1.91 7.88
CA GLY A 150 -3.21 1.91 9.34
C GLY A 150 -2.19 0.89 9.85
N ALA A 151 -2.21 -0.34 9.32
CA ALA A 151 -1.25 -1.37 9.71
C ALA A 151 0.19 -1.03 9.29
N MET A 152 0.39 -0.34 8.17
CA MET A 152 1.67 0.25 7.80
C MET A 152 2.09 1.35 8.77
N ALA A 153 1.16 2.22 9.18
CA ALA A 153 1.41 3.30 10.13
C ALA A 153 1.83 2.77 11.51
N ASP A 154 1.16 1.71 12.01
CA ASP A 154 1.50 1.03 13.26
C ASP A 154 2.94 0.49 13.27
N ARG A 155 3.51 0.23 12.10
CA ARG A 155 4.90 -0.21 11.91
C ARG A 155 5.88 0.91 11.57
N GLY A 156 5.42 2.17 11.60
CA GLY A 156 6.22 3.32 11.18
C GLY A 156 6.54 3.35 9.68
N ALA A 157 5.82 2.54 8.89
CA ALA A 157 6.02 2.37 7.46
C ALA A 157 5.11 3.25 6.60
N TYR A 158 4.07 3.87 7.16
CA TYR A 158 3.25 4.83 6.45
C TYR A 158 3.86 6.24 6.50
N ILE A 159 3.80 6.95 5.37
CA ILE A 159 4.22 8.34 5.22
C ILE A 159 3.04 9.10 4.61
N ASP A 160 2.47 10.03 5.36
CA ASP A 160 1.39 10.88 4.85
C ASP A 160 1.93 11.83 3.78
N ALA A 161 1.19 11.98 2.68
CA ALA A 161 1.61 12.84 1.57
C ALA A 161 1.65 14.32 1.96
N ASP A 162 0.85 14.75 2.94
CA ASP A 162 0.87 16.13 3.45
C ASP A 162 2.07 16.38 4.38
N ASP A 163 2.56 15.33 5.06
CA ASP A 163 3.71 15.41 5.96
C ASP A 163 5.06 15.42 5.19
N ASP A 164 5.15 14.70 4.07
CA ASP A 164 6.33 14.65 3.20
C ASP A 164 5.96 14.73 1.71
N PRO A 165 5.65 15.95 1.20
CA PRO A 165 5.22 16.16 -0.18
C PRO A 165 6.33 15.95 -1.22
N GLU A 166 7.58 15.84 -0.78
CA GLU A 166 8.74 15.58 -1.64
C GLU A 166 9.14 14.09 -1.66
N PHE A 167 8.46 13.25 -0.87
CA PHE A 167 8.73 11.82 -0.82
C PHE A 167 8.63 11.19 -2.22
N SER A 168 9.66 10.43 -2.58
CA SER A 168 9.71 9.68 -3.84
C SER A 168 9.71 8.19 -3.52
N PRO A 169 8.62 7.45 -3.84
CA PRO A 169 8.52 6.04 -3.52
C PRO A 169 9.57 5.24 -4.28
N GLN A 170 9.99 4.14 -3.67
CA GLN A 170 10.93 3.18 -4.25
C GLN A 170 10.19 1.95 -4.77
N ILE A 171 10.89 1.11 -5.54
CA ILE A 171 10.36 -0.20 -5.94
C ILE A 171 9.99 -0.99 -4.69
N GLY A 172 8.79 -1.57 -4.68
CA GLY A 172 8.19 -2.27 -3.56
C GLY A 172 7.24 -1.42 -2.72
N ASP A 173 7.38 -0.09 -2.72
CA ASP A 173 6.53 0.78 -1.90
C ASP A 173 5.07 0.78 -2.36
N LEU A 174 4.16 1.03 -1.43
CA LEU A 174 2.74 1.18 -1.71
C LEU A 174 2.39 2.65 -1.99
N ILE A 175 1.45 2.90 -2.89
CA ILE A 175 0.80 4.20 -3.06
C ILE A 175 -0.67 4.04 -2.66
N PHE A 176 -1.11 4.81 -1.68
CA PHE A 176 -2.50 4.85 -1.22
C PHE A 176 -3.22 6.03 -1.84
N TYR A 177 -4.45 5.79 -2.31
CA TYR A 177 -5.27 6.78 -2.98
C TYR A 177 -6.62 6.98 -2.30
N ASP A 178 -7.15 8.20 -2.40
CA ASP A 178 -8.53 8.58 -2.13
C ASP A 178 -9.11 9.23 -3.40
N TYR A 179 -9.90 8.45 -4.14
CA TYR A 179 -10.55 8.91 -5.37
C TYR A 179 -11.98 9.35 -5.11
N PRO A 180 -12.43 10.47 -5.72
CA PRO A 180 -13.79 10.93 -5.57
C PRO A 180 -14.80 9.99 -6.25
N GLY A 181 -16.00 9.93 -5.70
CA GLY A 181 -17.11 9.18 -6.29
C GLY A 181 -17.03 7.68 -5.99
N PRO A 182 -17.49 6.80 -6.89
CA PRO A 182 -17.62 5.36 -6.60
C PRO A 182 -16.29 4.60 -6.56
N PHE A 183 -15.16 5.25 -6.86
CA PHE A 183 -13.84 4.61 -6.89
C PHE A 183 -13.19 4.48 -5.51
N GLY A 184 -13.53 5.35 -4.56
CA GLY A 184 -13.12 5.23 -3.16
C GLY A 184 -11.61 5.15 -2.94
N HIS A 185 -11.23 4.41 -1.89
CA HIS A 185 -9.84 4.16 -1.54
C HIS A 185 -9.24 3.07 -2.41
N HIS A 186 -7.98 3.24 -2.81
CA HIS A 186 -7.29 2.26 -3.65
C HIS A 186 -5.82 2.17 -3.30
N VAL A 187 -5.18 1.02 -3.50
CA VAL A 187 -3.74 0.84 -3.29
C VAL A 187 -3.06 0.13 -4.47
N ASN A 188 -1.86 0.60 -4.81
CA ASN A 188 -0.98 -0.08 -5.75
C ASN A 188 0.43 -0.26 -5.18
N ILE A 189 1.17 -1.21 -5.73
CA ILE A 189 2.59 -1.46 -5.46
C ILE A 189 3.44 -0.84 -6.57
N VAL A 190 4.51 -0.13 -6.22
CA VAL A 190 5.50 0.39 -7.17
C VAL A 190 6.41 -0.72 -7.67
N VAL A 191 6.54 -0.87 -8.99
CA VAL A 191 7.38 -1.90 -9.64
C VAL A 191 8.50 -1.31 -10.48
N ALA A 192 8.44 -0.03 -10.84
CA ALA A 192 9.57 0.69 -11.41
C ALA A 192 9.52 2.19 -11.11
N VAL A 193 10.70 2.82 -11.05
CA VAL A 193 10.89 4.26 -10.90
C VAL A 193 11.91 4.72 -11.94
N GLN A 194 11.44 5.16 -13.11
CA GLN A 194 12.30 5.56 -14.24
C GLN A 194 11.73 6.82 -14.92
N GLY A 195 11.85 7.96 -14.24
CA GLY A 195 11.15 9.18 -14.61
C GLY A 195 9.70 9.14 -14.12
N ASP A 196 8.86 8.34 -14.77
CA ASP A 196 7.52 8.00 -14.28
C ASP A 196 7.61 6.84 -13.26
N VAL A 197 6.61 6.78 -12.38
CA VAL A 197 6.40 5.67 -11.46
C VAL A 197 5.46 4.67 -12.13
N VAL A 198 5.89 3.41 -12.18
CA VAL A 198 5.07 2.30 -12.67
C VAL A 198 4.57 1.50 -11.50
N THR A 199 3.27 1.25 -11.45
CA THR A 199 2.63 0.48 -10.39
C THR A 199 1.90 -0.73 -10.93
N VAL A 200 1.82 -1.77 -10.09
CA VAL A 200 0.92 -2.92 -10.26
C VAL A 200 -0.15 -2.86 -9.18
N GLY A 201 -1.40 -3.13 -9.52
CA GLY A 201 -2.52 -3.14 -8.57
C GLY A 201 -3.49 -4.28 -8.85
N GLY A 202 -4.21 -4.67 -7.79
CA GLY A 202 -5.38 -5.52 -7.90
C GLY A 202 -6.64 -4.70 -8.18
N ASP A 203 -7.70 -5.37 -8.62
CA ASP A 203 -9.00 -4.82 -9.01
C ASP A 203 -8.95 -3.65 -10.01
N GLU A 204 -7.93 -3.64 -10.85
CA GLU A 204 -7.72 -2.63 -11.87
C GLU A 204 -8.62 -2.92 -13.08
N LEU A 205 -9.89 -2.50 -12.99
CA LEU A 205 -10.96 -2.91 -13.92
C LEU A 205 -11.29 -4.41 -13.84
N GLY A 206 -11.22 -4.99 -12.63
CA GLY A 206 -11.51 -6.40 -12.38
C GLY A 206 -10.36 -7.36 -12.70
N GLY A 207 -9.13 -6.86 -12.81
CA GLY A 207 -7.93 -7.67 -13.07
C GLY A 207 -6.68 -7.10 -12.43
N VAL A 208 -5.53 -7.73 -12.70
CA VAL A 208 -4.23 -7.21 -12.24
C VAL A 208 -3.74 -6.20 -13.27
N GLY A 209 -3.63 -4.94 -12.87
CA GLY A 209 -3.32 -3.85 -13.79
C GLY A 209 -1.93 -3.27 -13.58
N LEU A 210 -1.33 -2.82 -14.69
CA LEU A 210 -0.12 -2.01 -14.69
C LEU A 210 -0.48 -0.57 -15.07
N ALA A 211 0.02 0.42 -14.33
CA ALA A 211 -0.18 1.84 -14.63
C ALA A 211 1.14 2.61 -14.57
N SER A 212 1.35 3.53 -15.52
CA SER A 212 2.49 4.46 -15.50
C SER A 212 1.99 5.88 -15.21
N MET A 213 2.59 6.55 -14.22
CA MET A 213 2.16 7.88 -13.81
C MET A 213 3.30 8.78 -13.35
N SER A 214 3.19 10.07 -13.69
CA SER A 214 3.97 11.13 -13.06
C SER A 214 3.28 11.59 -11.78
N LEU A 215 3.93 11.39 -10.62
CA LEU A 215 3.40 11.77 -9.31
C LEU A 215 3.03 13.27 -9.21
N ARG A 216 3.77 14.14 -9.89
CA ARG A 216 3.52 15.60 -9.90
C ARG A 216 2.13 16.01 -10.39
N ASN A 217 1.51 15.18 -11.22
CA ASN A 217 0.21 15.46 -11.84
C ASN A 217 -0.87 14.50 -11.32
N ARG A 218 -0.55 13.66 -10.32
CA ARG A 218 -1.47 12.67 -9.77
C ARG A 218 -2.16 13.25 -8.53
N GLY A 219 -3.46 13.50 -8.66
CA GLY A 219 -4.30 13.86 -7.53
C GLY A 219 -4.80 12.62 -6.78
N GLY A 220 -5.28 12.83 -5.55
CA GLY A 220 -5.86 11.77 -4.73
C GLY A 220 -4.85 10.83 -4.10
N ILE A 221 -3.56 11.17 -4.04
CA ILE A 221 -2.59 10.40 -3.26
C ILE A 221 -2.77 10.79 -1.78
N MET A 222 -3.02 9.80 -0.93
CA MET A 222 -3.09 9.96 0.52
C MET A 222 -1.71 9.86 1.17
N GLY A 223 -0.86 8.97 0.64
CA GLY A 223 0.43 8.67 1.25
C GLY A 223 1.08 7.43 0.68
N TRP A 224 2.15 7.01 1.36
CA TRP A 224 3.08 6.01 0.88
C TRP A 224 3.30 4.92 1.94
N GLY A 225 3.33 3.67 1.51
CA GLY A 225 3.77 2.56 2.34
C GLY A 225 5.22 2.21 2.03
N ALA A 226 6.16 2.71 2.84
CA ALA A 226 7.59 2.47 2.68
C ALA A 226 7.99 1.04 3.13
N THR A 227 8.06 0.11 2.18
CA THR A 227 8.33 -1.31 2.46
C THR A 227 9.72 -1.57 3.01
N GLY A 228 10.70 -0.72 2.70
CA GLY A 228 12.02 -0.77 3.34
C GLY A 228 11.98 -0.58 4.86
N ARG A 229 10.91 0.02 5.42
CA ARG A 229 10.71 0.13 6.87
C ARG A 229 10.10 -1.13 7.50
N LEU A 230 9.61 -2.08 6.69
CA LEU A 230 9.07 -3.36 7.15
C LEU A 230 10.15 -4.44 7.34
N GLU A 231 11.32 -4.27 6.71
CA GLU A 231 12.45 -5.23 6.78
C GLU A 231 12.98 -5.47 8.20
N ASP A 232 12.70 -4.56 9.13
CA ASP A 232 13.11 -4.68 10.53
C ASP A 232 11.88 -4.86 11.45
N PRO A 233 11.54 -6.10 11.84
CA PRO A 233 10.35 -6.38 12.66
C PRO A 233 10.43 -5.80 14.09
N LEU A 234 11.57 -5.23 14.52
CA LEU A 234 11.84 -4.86 15.91
C LEU A 234 12.34 -3.41 16.11
N ALA A 235 12.79 -2.70 15.07
CA ALA A 235 13.23 -1.30 15.20
C ALA A 235 12.08 -0.32 15.51
N ALA A 236 10.86 -0.59 15.03
CA ALA A 236 9.68 0.25 15.30
C ALA A 236 9.29 0.28 16.80
N LYS A 237 9.58 -0.79 17.56
CA LYS A 237 9.42 -0.78 19.03
C LYS A 237 10.52 0.02 19.74
N GLN A 238 11.69 0.18 19.14
CA GLN A 238 12.76 1.04 19.70
C GLN A 238 12.49 2.52 19.44
N SER A 239 11.92 2.91 18.28
CA SER A 239 11.54 4.31 18.05
C SER A 239 10.33 4.74 18.90
N ALA A 240 9.38 3.85 19.17
CA ALA A 240 8.25 4.12 20.06
C ALA A 240 8.62 4.06 21.56
N GLY A 241 9.64 3.27 21.94
CA GLY A 241 10.14 3.18 23.31
C GLY A 241 11.17 4.25 23.70
N ALA A 242 11.90 4.82 22.74
CA ALA A 242 12.92 5.85 23.01
C ALA A 242 12.34 7.27 23.19
N GLY A 243 11.02 7.45 23.05
CA GLY A 243 10.35 8.75 23.21
C GLY A 243 9.88 9.08 24.63
N LEU A 244 10.04 8.20 25.61
CA LEU A 244 9.45 8.35 26.96
C LEU A 244 10.35 7.91 28.13
N GLU A 245 11.67 8.06 28.04
CA GLU A 245 12.52 8.04 29.24
C GLU A 245 13.30 9.36 29.35
N GLY A 246 12.83 10.19 30.29
CA GLY A 246 13.34 11.51 30.56
C GLY A 246 14.80 11.51 31.03
N GLU A 247 15.49 12.58 30.66
CA GLU A 247 16.78 12.96 31.19
C GLU A 247 16.79 12.90 32.74
N PRO A 248 17.70 12.14 33.37
CA PRO A 248 17.95 12.32 34.79
C PRO A 248 18.80 13.58 34.97
N GLY A 249 18.19 14.59 35.59
CA GLY A 249 18.92 15.76 36.07
C GLY A 249 20.04 15.36 37.03
N PRO A 250 21.13 16.15 37.09
CA PRO A 250 22.22 15.88 38.01
C PRO A 250 21.75 16.27 39.41
N ASP A 251 21.36 15.29 40.23
CA ASP A 251 21.42 15.30 41.70
C ASP A 251 20.61 14.12 42.25
N GLY A 252 21.27 13.01 42.56
CA GLY A 252 20.63 11.82 43.09
C GLY A 252 21.62 10.74 43.50
N LEU A 253 22.42 11.04 44.53
CA LEU A 253 23.22 10.03 45.25
C LEU A 253 22.29 9.01 45.91
N PRO A 254 22.57 7.69 45.82
CA PRO A 254 22.02 6.74 46.76
C PRO A 254 22.91 6.70 48.02
N GLU A 255 22.38 7.20 49.13
CA GLU A 255 22.77 6.77 50.48
C GLU A 255 22.19 5.38 50.70
N ASP A 256 23.05 4.38 50.89
CA ASP A 256 23.04 3.51 52.08
C ASP A 256 24.09 2.42 51.91
N ALA A 257 25.14 2.57 52.70
CA ALA A 257 26.25 1.65 52.84
C ALA A 257 25.94 0.61 53.92
N ASP A 258 26.30 -0.64 53.67
CA ASP A 258 26.65 -1.60 54.72
C ASP A 258 28.00 -2.25 54.36
N PRO A 259 28.98 -2.32 55.29
CA PRO A 259 30.33 -2.79 54.98
C PRO A 259 30.50 -4.30 55.21
N ASP A 260 31.04 -5.02 54.22
CA ASP A 260 31.53 -6.41 54.36
C ASP A 260 33.03 -6.41 54.74
N PRO A 261 33.52 -7.34 55.60
CA PRO A 261 34.79 -7.20 56.30
C PRO A 261 35.98 -7.85 55.58
N GLU A 262 37.15 -7.23 55.79
CA GLU A 262 38.51 -7.77 55.76
C GLU A 262 38.88 -8.87 54.74
N LEU A 263 39.54 -8.44 53.65
CA LEU A 263 40.50 -9.26 52.91
C LEU A 263 41.88 -8.58 52.97
N GLY A 264 42.81 -9.25 53.66
CA GLY A 264 44.18 -8.78 53.90
C GLY A 264 45.05 -8.60 52.64
N PRO A 265 46.27 -8.05 52.80
CA PRO A 265 47.09 -7.59 51.68
C PRO A 265 47.65 -8.74 50.83
N ARG A 266 47.56 -8.58 49.49
CA ARG A 266 48.16 -9.49 48.49
C ARG A 266 49.69 -9.36 48.49
N PRO A 267 50.46 -10.45 48.43
CA PRO A 267 51.91 -10.38 48.24
C PRO A 267 52.27 -10.13 46.76
N ALA A 268 53.29 -9.30 46.55
CA ALA A 268 53.90 -9.02 45.26
C ALA A 268 54.76 -10.19 44.77
N VAL A 269 54.67 -10.52 43.47
CA VAL A 269 55.53 -11.50 42.81
C VAL A 269 56.40 -10.76 41.79
N THR A 270 57.71 -10.77 42.01
CA THR A 270 58.75 -10.37 41.06
C THR A 270 59.08 -11.54 40.12
N PRO A 271 59.39 -11.31 38.82
CA PRO A 271 59.79 -12.38 37.92
C PRO A 271 61.32 -12.52 37.88
N GLU A 272 61.85 -13.64 38.36
CA GLU A 272 63.20 -14.11 38.05
C GLU A 272 63.15 -15.58 37.59
N ASP A 273 63.91 -15.84 36.52
CA ASP A 273 64.45 -17.11 36.04
C ASP A 273 63.59 -18.07 35.20
N ALA A 274 63.75 -17.92 33.87
CA ALA A 274 63.79 -19.04 32.94
C ALA A 274 65.26 -19.25 32.45
N PRO A 275 65.75 -20.50 32.36
CA PRO A 275 67.19 -20.79 32.24
C PRO A 275 67.75 -20.82 30.80
N ARG A 276 68.97 -20.26 30.71
CA ARG A 276 70.13 -20.45 29.80
C ARG A 276 69.95 -21.03 28.40
#